data_AF-A0A6V7J404-F1
#
_entry.id   AF-A0A6V7J404-F1
#
_cell.length_a   1.000
_cell.length_b   1.000
_cell.length_c   1.000
_cell.angle_alpha   90.00
_cell.angle_beta   90.00
_cell.angle_gamma   90.00
#
_symmetry.space_group_name_H-M   'P 1'
#
loop_
_entity.id
_entity.type
_entity.pdbx_description
1 polymer ?
#
loop_
_entity_poly.entity_id
_entity_poly.type
_entity_poly.pdbx_seq_one_letter_code
_entity_poly.pdbx_strand_id
1 'polypeptide(L)'
;MSKTGLLILSNPARVKKYLPVIKNHVLQTLYIQYSPEKKIHQLKTICPNFMTSIYALATSGLSRIDVRVLANAKRQIIATRRPVEVVMFDRKCSPEDGQLFINKFLSNRTTSCRYISLVNDNEEAVEEEREALEEQVVVYDNVVLGGTFDRLHNGHKILLTEAVLRSKKKVIVGVTDESMIKGKVLWELIEPCER
;
A
#
# COMPACT_ATOMS: atom_id res chain seq x y z
N MET A 1 0.10 20.56 -5.23
CA MET A 1 0.06 19.20 -4.65
C MET A 1 -0.46 18.24 -5.69
N SER A 2 0.05 17.01 -5.72
CA SER A 2 -0.34 15.99 -6.70
C SER A 2 -1.55 15.20 -6.20
N LYS A 3 -2.43 14.73 -7.10
CA LYS A 3 -3.60 13.92 -6.70
C LYS A 3 -3.17 12.51 -6.26
N THR A 4 -2.24 11.92 -7.02
CA THR A 4 -1.78 10.55 -6.83
C THR A 4 -0.27 10.51 -6.63
N GLY A 5 0.18 9.93 -5.52
CA GLY A 5 1.59 9.70 -5.24
C GLY A 5 1.94 8.23 -5.14
N LEU A 6 3.20 7.91 -5.38
CA LEU A 6 3.80 6.61 -5.12
C LEU A 6 4.98 6.78 -4.17
N LEU A 7 4.95 6.12 -3.03
CA LEU A 7 6.07 6.04 -2.10
C LEU A 7 6.82 4.73 -2.31
N ILE A 8 8.12 4.84 -2.55
CA ILE A 8 9.06 3.73 -2.58
C ILE A 8 9.79 3.70 -1.25
N LEU A 9 9.59 2.62 -0.49
CA LEU A 9 10.23 2.37 0.79
C LEU A 9 11.39 1.39 0.62
N SER A 10 12.56 1.75 1.15
CA SER A 10 13.72 0.89 1.36
C SER A 10 13.67 0.18 2.69
N ASN A 11 13.00 0.78 3.69
CA ASN A 11 12.68 0.18 4.97
C ASN A 11 11.21 0.47 5.35
N PRO A 12 10.33 -0.54 5.47
CA PRO A 12 8.93 -0.37 5.84
C PRO A 12 8.72 0.36 7.19
N ALA A 13 9.66 0.23 8.14
CA ALA A 13 9.59 0.91 9.45
C ALA A 13 9.58 2.44 9.32
N ARG A 14 10.24 2.97 8.27
CA ARG A 14 10.34 4.42 8.01
C ARG A 14 9.02 5.05 7.57
N VAL A 15 7.98 4.25 7.28
CA VAL A 15 6.67 4.79 6.88
C VAL A 15 6.12 5.77 7.91
N LYS A 16 6.29 5.50 9.22
CA LYS A 16 5.80 6.37 10.30
C LYS A 16 6.42 7.76 10.25
N LYS A 17 7.70 7.84 9.85
CA LYS A 17 8.46 9.09 9.72
C LYS A 17 7.98 9.93 8.54
N TYR A 18 7.70 9.30 7.41
CA TYR A 18 7.41 10.01 6.16
C TYR A 18 5.92 10.29 5.92
N LEU A 19 5.01 9.55 6.58
CA LEU A 19 3.56 9.77 6.46
C LEU A 19 3.13 11.23 6.71
N PRO A 20 3.63 11.96 7.73
CA PRO A 20 3.29 13.37 7.92
C PRO A 20 3.73 14.26 6.75
N VAL A 21 4.92 14.01 6.18
CA VAL A 21 5.47 14.79 5.05
C VAL A 21 4.67 14.54 3.78
N ILE A 22 4.26 13.28 3.55
CA ILE A 22 3.51 12.88 2.35
C ILE A 22 2.17 13.61 2.23
N LYS A 23 1.52 13.96 3.35
CA LYS A 23 0.29 14.78 3.34
C LYS A 23 0.46 16.08 2.58
N ASN A 24 1.66 16.66 2.59
CA ASN A 24 1.94 17.93 1.92
C ASN A 24 2.15 17.77 0.40
N HIS A 25 2.22 16.54 -0.10
CA HIS A 25 2.50 16.26 -1.50
C HIS A 25 1.35 15.56 -2.22
N VAL A 26 0.53 14.78 -1.51
CA VAL A 26 -0.51 13.93 -2.08
C VAL A 26 -1.89 14.28 -1.52
N LEU A 27 -2.89 14.44 -2.41
CA LEU A 27 -4.24 14.83 -2.02
C LEU A 27 -5.23 13.67 -1.89
N GLN A 28 -5.16 12.67 -2.77
CA GLN A 28 -6.24 11.69 -2.91
C GLN A 28 -5.80 10.24 -2.72
N THR A 29 -4.69 9.82 -3.36
CA THR A 29 -4.27 8.42 -3.34
C THR A 29 -2.78 8.29 -3.17
N LEU A 30 -2.37 7.47 -2.21
CA LEU A 30 -0.98 7.12 -1.97
C LEU A 30 -0.79 5.63 -2.23
N TYR A 31 -0.04 5.31 -3.28
CA TYR A 31 0.48 3.97 -3.46
C TYR A 31 1.76 3.81 -2.64
N ILE A 32 1.95 2.66 -2.01
CA ILE A 32 3.18 2.32 -1.27
C ILE A 32 3.74 1.03 -1.84
N GLN A 33 5.01 1.05 -2.21
CA GLN A 33 5.75 -0.09 -2.74
C GLN A 33 7.06 -0.25 -1.99
N TYR A 34 7.41 -1.49 -1.68
CA TYR A 34 8.70 -1.82 -1.06
C TYR A 34 9.72 -2.25 -2.10
N SER A 35 10.91 -1.69 -1.98
CA SER A 35 12.09 -2.00 -2.80
C SER A 35 13.34 -2.01 -1.90
N PRO A 36 13.85 -3.20 -1.54
CA PRO A 36 15.01 -3.32 -0.65
C PRO A 36 16.24 -2.59 -1.20
N GLU A 37 17.04 -2.04 -0.29
CA GLU A 37 18.14 -1.10 -0.57
C GLU A 37 19.11 -1.54 -1.67
N LYS A 38 19.42 -2.83 -1.78
CA LYS A 38 20.52 -3.30 -2.64
C LYS A 38 20.20 -3.25 -4.15
N LYS A 39 18.94 -3.13 -4.60
CA LYS A 39 18.57 -2.98 -6.02
C LYS A 39 17.23 -2.26 -6.16
N ILE A 40 17.21 -1.02 -6.70
CA ILE A 40 15.98 -0.27 -7.04
C ILE A 40 15.03 -1.10 -7.94
N HIS A 41 15.59 -2.05 -8.68
CA HIS A 41 14.88 -2.90 -9.63
C HIS A 41 14.20 -4.13 -9.00
N GLN A 42 14.42 -4.41 -7.71
CA GLN A 42 13.77 -5.52 -7.02
C GLN A 42 12.57 -4.99 -6.24
N LEU A 43 11.38 -5.21 -6.77
CA LEU A 43 10.12 -4.98 -6.07
C LEU A 43 9.80 -6.24 -5.27
N LYS A 44 9.54 -6.07 -3.97
CA LYS A 44 9.13 -7.16 -3.08
C LYS A 44 7.78 -6.85 -2.47
N THR A 45 7.05 -7.90 -2.13
CA THR A 45 5.85 -7.79 -1.28
C THR A 45 6.30 -7.51 0.14
N ILE A 46 5.63 -6.56 0.79
CA ILE A 46 5.83 -6.24 2.20
C ILE A 46 5.25 -7.37 3.05
N CYS A 47 5.94 -7.76 4.13
CA CYS A 47 5.43 -8.75 5.08
C CYS A 47 4.04 -8.35 5.64
N PRO A 48 3.16 -9.33 5.93
CA PRO A 48 1.79 -9.04 6.37
C PRO A 48 1.69 -8.07 7.56
N ASN A 49 2.54 -8.24 8.58
CA ASN A 49 2.55 -7.38 9.78
C ASN A 49 2.86 -5.91 9.45
N PHE A 50 3.77 -5.68 8.50
CA PHE A 50 4.11 -4.33 8.04
C PHE A 50 2.98 -3.73 7.21
N MET A 51 2.30 -4.51 6.36
CA MET A 51 1.10 -4.05 5.64
C MET A 51 0.01 -3.59 6.62
N THR A 52 -0.24 -4.40 7.66
CA THR A 52 -1.19 -4.09 8.72
C THR A 52 -0.81 -2.81 9.47
N SER A 53 0.47 -2.67 9.84
CA SER A 53 0.99 -1.45 10.46
C SER A 53 0.83 -0.21 9.58
N ILE A 54 1.09 -0.31 8.27
CA ILE A 54 0.90 0.79 7.32
C ILE A 54 -0.57 1.23 7.28
N TYR A 55 -1.51 0.29 7.17
CA TYR A 55 -2.94 0.62 7.14
C TYR A 55 -3.45 1.17 8.49
N ALA A 56 -2.92 0.69 9.61
CA ALA A 56 -3.22 1.24 10.93
C ALA A 56 -2.75 2.71 11.05
N LEU A 57 -1.50 2.99 10.65
CA LEU A 57 -0.94 4.35 10.62
C LEU A 57 -1.66 5.25 9.61
N ALA A 58 -2.10 4.71 8.47
CA ALA A 58 -2.90 5.45 7.51
C ALA A 58 -4.26 5.86 8.08
N THR A 59 -4.85 5.05 8.96
CA THR A 59 -6.14 5.35 9.58
C THR A 59 -6.05 6.53 10.54
N SER A 60 -4.99 6.59 11.37
CA SER A 60 -4.78 7.70 12.31
C SER A 60 -4.17 8.95 11.66
N GLY A 61 -3.26 8.74 10.71
CA GLY A 61 -2.50 9.79 10.07
C GLY A 61 -3.16 10.35 8.82
N LEU A 62 -3.69 9.51 7.93
CA LEU A 62 -4.05 9.87 6.55
C LEU A 62 -5.56 9.71 6.25
N SER A 63 -6.44 10.16 7.15
CA SER A 63 -7.90 9.93 7.04
C SER A 63 -8.55 10.41 5.73
N ARG A 64 -7.94 11.36 5.02
CA ARG A 64 -8.42 11.88 3.72
C ARG A 64 -7.74 11.26 2.49
N ILE A 65 -6.68 10.47 2.68
CA ILE A 65 -5.90 9.89 1.59
C ILE A 65 -6.17 8.39 1.52
N ASP A 66 -6.55 7.91 0.33
CA ASP A 66 -6.68 6.50 0.06
C ASP A 66 -5.30 5.85 -0.08
N VAL A 67 -4.84 5.21 1.01
CA VAL A 67 -3.57 4.46 1.02
C VAL A 67 -3.79 3.07 0.42
N ARG A 68 -2.89 2.67 -0.49
CA ARG A 68 -2.90 1.38 -1.18
C ARG A 68 -1.51 0.80 -1.20
N VAL A 69 -1.31 -0.30 -0.49
CA VAL A 69 -0.02 -0.97 -0.46
C VAL A 69 0.03 -2.06 -1.52
N LEU A 70 1.07 -2.05 -2.34
CA LEU A 70 1.19 -2.90 -3.52
C LEU A 70 1.85 -4.24 -3.15
N ALA A 71 1.10 -5.33 -3.31
CA ALA A 71 1.54 -6.68 -2.95
C ALA A 71 2.24 -7.44 -4.10
N ASN A 72 2.90 -6.73 -5.03
CA ASN A 72 3.31 -7.31 -6.31
C ASN A 72 4.81 -7.68 -6.36
N ALA A 73 5.18 -8.81 -5.75
CA ALA A 73 6.55 -9.33 -5.78
C ALA A 73 7.01 -9.85 -7.16
N LYS A 74 6.09 -10.15 -8.09
CA LYS A 74 6.42 -10.89 -9.33
C LYS A 74 6.49 -10.02 -10.58
N ARG A 75 5.85 -8.84 -10.60
CA ARG A 75 5.96 -7.91 -11.73
C ARG A 75 7.06 -6.90 -11.45
N GLN A 76 7.96 -6.72 -12.41
CA GLN A 76 8.89 -5.61 -12.38
C GLN A 76 8.14 -4.28 -12.60
N ILE A 77 7.03 -4.29 -13.35
CA ILE A 77 6.28 -3.06 -13.69
C ILE A 77 5.15 -2.83 -12.68
N ILE A 78 5.12 -1.63 -12.12
CA ILE A 78 4.08 -1.08 -11.26
C ILE A 78 2.95 -0.55 -12.13
N ALA A 79 1.82 -1.25 -12.08
CA ALA A 79 0.57 -0.82 -12.69
C ALA A 79 -0.39 -0.32 -11.61
N THR A 80 -0.75 0.97 -11.68
CA THR A 80 -1.69 1.61 -10.77
C THR A 80 -3.01 1.87 -11.48
N ARG A 81 -4.12 1.94 -10.72
CA ARG A 81 -5.44 2.30 -11.27
C ARG A 81 -5.50 3.78 -11.66
N ARG A 82 -4.88 4.65 -10.86
CA ARG A 82 -4.78 6.09 -11.11
C ARG A 82 -3.37 6.43 -11.62
N PRO A 83 -3.23 7.35 -12.59
CA PRO A 83 -1.92 7.77 -13.08
C PRO A 83 -1.12 8.41 -11.93
N VAL A 84 0.12 7.96 -11.78
CA VAL A 84 1.05 8.51 -10.78
C VAL A 84 1.59 9.86 -11.26
N GLU A 85 1.50 10.88 -10.41
CA GLU A 85 1.98 12.24 -10.67
C GLU A 85 3.28 12.57 -9.92
N VAL A 86 3.52 11.89 -8.80
CA VAL A 86 4.72 12.09 -7.99
C VAL A 86 5.23 10.76 -7.44
N VAL A 87 6.52 10.52 -7.58
CA VAL A 87 7.22 9.40 -6.93
C VAL A 87 8.07 9.95 -5.78
N MET A 88 7.96 9.34 -4.61
CA MET A 88 8.67 9.74 -3.40
C MET A 88 9.56 8.58 -2.96
N PHE A 89 10.82 8.86 -2.69
CA PHE A 89 11.79 7.88 -2.20
C PHE A 89 12.15 8.19 -0.76
N ASP A 90 12.21 7.17 0.09
CA ASP A 90 12.70 7.27 1.47
C ASP A 90 14.23 7.23 1.59
N ARG A 91 14.92 7.28 0.46
CA ARG A 91 16.37 7.36 0.31
C ARG A 91 16.77 8.50 -0.63
N LYS A 92 18.03 8.92 -0.57
CA LYS A 92 18.60 9.84 -1.56
C LYS A 92 18.61 9.13 -2.93
N CYS A 93 17.91 9.73 -3.88
CA CYS A 93 17.80 9.24 -5.24
C CYS A 93 18.42 10.26 -6.18
N SER A 94 19.34 9.83 -7.06
CA SER A 94 19.90 10.71 -8.09
C SER A 94 18.82 11.07 -9.12
N PRO A 95 18.96 12.20 -9.84
CA PRO A 95 18.02 12.55 -10.91
C PRO A 95 17.89 11.49 -12.00
N GLU A 96 19.01 10.87 -12.35
CA GLU A 96 19.05 9.81 -13.35
C GLU A 96 18.31 8.57 -12.87
N ASP A 97 18.54 8.14 -11.62
CA ASP A 97 17.87 6.97 -11.03
C ASP A 97 16.37 7.18 -10.87
N GLY A 98 15.96 8.38 -10.42
CA GLY A 98 14.56 8.74 -10.26
C GLY A 98 13.82 8.70 -11.60
N GLN A 99 14.42 9.29 -12.64
CA GLN A 99 13.84 9.31 -13.98
C GLN A 99 13.85 7.92 -14.63
N LEU A 100 14.94 7.16 -14.46
CA LEU A 100 15.05 5.78 -14.91
C LEU A 100 13.96 4.93 -14.25
N PHE A 101 13.73 5.11 -12.95
CA PHE A 101 12.71 4.37 -12.23
C PHE A 101 11.32 4.65 -12.78
N ILE A 102 10.97 5.94 -12.93
CA ILE A 102 9.71 6.38 -13.50
C ILE A 102 9.52 5.76 -14.89
N ASN A 103 10.55 5.86 -15.74
CA ASN A 103 10.46 5.42 -17.12
C ASN A 103 10.33 3.90 -17.27
N LYS A 104 11.09 3.15 -16.48
CA LYS A 104 11.22 1.70 -16.59
C LYS A 104 10.16 0.92 -15.81
N PHE A 105 9.77 1.42 -14.63
CA PHE A 105 8.93 0.65 -13.70
C PHE A 105 7.50 1.16 -13.57
N LEU A 106 7.15 2.38 -14.01
CA LEU A 106 5.78 2.87 -13.95
C LEU A 106 5.09 2.83 -15.31
N SER A 107 4.06 2.00 -15.45
CA SER A 107 3.26 1.95 -16.67
C SER A 107 2.18 3.04 -16.75
N ASN A 108 1.60 3.43 -15.60
CA ASN A 108 0.52 4.41 -15.54
C ASN A 108 0.98 5.68 -14.81
N ARG A 109 1.48 6.65 -15.56
CA ARG A 109 2.04 7.91 -15.06
C ARG A 109 1.61 9.10 -15.91
N THR A 110 1.60 10.30 -15.33
CA THR A 110 1.43 11.53 -16.10
C THR A 110 2.73 11.89 -16.84
N THR A 111 2.62 12.71 -17.88
CA THR A 111 3.77 13.25 -18.62
C THR A 111 4.65 14.15 -17.74
N SER A 112 4.04 14.84 -16.77
CA SER A 112 4.69 15.70 -15.78
C SER A 112 5.07 14.96 -14.49
N CYS A 113 5.14 13.63 -14.51
CA CYS A 113 5.47 12.85 -13.31
C CYS A 113 6.88 13.17 -12.85
N ARG A 114 6.99 13.68 -11.62
CA ARG A 114 8.25 14.09 -10.99
C ARG A 114 8.61 13.15 -9.84
N TYR A 115 9.87 13.18 -9.42
CA TYR A 115 10.31 12.47 -8.22
C TYR A 115 10.70 13.43 -7.09
N ILE A 116 10.72 12.93 -5.86
CA ILE A 116 11.16 13.61 -4.64
C ILE A 116 11.95 12.62 -3.79
N SER A 117 13.10 13.03 -3.25
CA SER A 117 13.77 12.32 -2.16
C SER A 117 13.30 12.91 -0.84
N LEU A 118 12.78 12.08 0.08
CA LEU A 118 12.23 12.52 1.37
C LEU A 118 13.29 12.60 2.49
N VAL A 119 14.53 12.19 2.20
CA VAL A 119 15.65 12.21 3.16
C VAL A 119 16.18 13.63 3.35
N ASN A 120 16.44 14.02 4.59
CA ASN A 120 17.17 15.24 4.92
C ASN A 120 18.69 14.96 4.87
N ASP A 121 19.51 15.92 4.42
CA ASP A 121 20.97 15.74 4.25
C ASP A 121 21.73 15.37 5.54
N ASN A 122 21.10 15.44 6.73
CA ASN A 122 21.70 15.12 8.03
C ASN A 122 21.33 13.72 8.57
N GLU A 123 20.69 12.87 7.77
CA GLU A 123 20.22 11.56 8.24
C GLU A 123 21.21 10.47 7.86
N GLU A 124 22.08 10.13 8.82
CA GLU A 124 22.82 8.87 8.79
C GLU A 124 21.83 7.71 8.71
N ALA A 125 22.19 6.69 7.94
CA ALA A 125 21.44 5.46 7.80
C ALA A 125 21.41 4.75 9.16
N VAL A 126 20.44 5.09 10.00
CA VAL A 126 20.14 4.26 11.17
C VAL A 126 19.77 2.89 10.61
N GLU A 127 20.61 1.91 10.92
CA GLU A 127 20.34 0.49 10.71
C GLU A 127 19.19 0.07 11.65
N GLU A 128 18.00 0.61 11.44
CA GLU A 128 16.80 0.16 12.15
C GLU A 128 16.41 -1.21 11.59
N GLU A 129 16.74 -2.22 12.40
CA GLU A 129 16.30 -3.61 12.41
C GLU A 129 15.91 -4.22 11.05
N ARG A 130 16.81 -5.08 10.55
CA ARG A 130 16.60 -5.98 9.41
C ARG A 130 15.53 -7.06 9.64
N GLU A 131 14.51 -6.81 10.44
CA GLU A 131 13.42 -7.76 10.70
C GLU A 131 12.26 -7.63 9.69
N ALA A 132 12.50 -7.04 8.52
CA ALA A 132 11.54 -7.06 7.40
C ALA A 132 11.62 -8.36 6.57
N LEU A 133 12.33 -9.38 7.03
CA LEU A 133 12.56 -10.62 6.29
C LEU A 133 12.14 -11.83 7.12
N GLU A 134 11.00 -12.38 6.72
CA GLU A 134 10.66 -13.80 6.84
C GLU A 134 10.21 -14.26 8.24
N GLU A 135 9.09 -13.71 8.72
CA GLU A 135 8.20 -14.56 9.52
C GLU A 135 7.68 -15.71 8.65
N GLN A 136 7.66 -16.93 9.20
CA GLN A 136 6.98 -18.06 8.60
C GLN A 136 5.48 -17.81 8.63
N VAL A 137 4.98 -17.11 7.60
CA VAL A 137 3.56 -16.91 7.41
C VAL A 137 2.94 -18.27 7.09
N VAL A 138 2.09 -18.76 7.99
CA VAL A 138 1.31 -19.97 7.73
C VAL A 138 0.39 -19.70 6.55
N VAL A 139 0.53 -20.52 5.52
CA VAL A 139 -0.18 -20.39 4.24
C VAL A 139 -1.04 -21.62 3.99
N TYR A 140 -2.26 -21.39 3.52
CA TYR A 140 -3.27 -22.39 3.21
C TYR A 140 -3.54 -22.41 1.70
N ASP A 141 -4.04 -23.53 1.19
CA ASP A 141 -4.40 -23.63 -0.23
C ASP A 141 -5.54 -22.68 -0.59
N ASN A 142 -6.59 -22.67 0.23
CA ASN A 142 -7.73 -21.80 0.08
C ASN A 142 -8.00 -21.08 1.40
N VAL A 143 -8.29 -19.79 1.33
CA VAL A 143 -8.73 -18.97 2.47
C VAL A 143 -10.15 -18.52 2.21
N VAL A 144 -11.03 -18.69 3.19
CA VAL A 144 -12.44 -18.27 3.12
C VAL A 144 -12.68 -17.27 4.24
N LEU A 145 -13.34 -16.17 3.89
CA LEU A 145 -13.83 -15.19 4.84
C LEU A 145 -15.20 -14.67 4.41
N GLY A 146 -15.91 -14.03 5.32
CA GLY A 146 -17.15 -13.36 4.97
C GLY A 146 -17.53 -12.26 5.94
N GLY A 147 -18.42 -11.39 5.48
CA GLY A 147 -18.88 -10.24 6.25
C GLY A 147 -19.79 -9.34 5.42
N THR A 148 -20.19 -8.20 5.99
CA THR A 148 -20.99 -7.19 5.28
C THR A 148 -20.16 -6.38 4.31
N PHE A 149 -18.87 -6.19 4.57
CA PHE A 149 -18.01 -5.30 3.79
C PHE A 149 -18.58 -3.89 3.58
N ASP A 150 -19.39 -3.44 4.54
CA ASP A 150 -20.02 -2.12 4.54
C ASP A 150 -18.95 -1.02 4.46
N ARG A 151 -19.17 -0.02 3.59
CA ARG A 151 -18.31 1.17 3.43
C ARG A 151 -16.81 0.84 3.51
N LEU A 152 -16.29 0.09 2.54
CA LEU A 152 -14.90 -0.39 2.51
C LEU A 152 -13.89 0.63 3.07
N HIS A 153 -13.32 0.31 4.23
CA HIS A 153 -12.33 1.11 4.92
C HIS A 153 -11.05 0.30 5.17
N ASN A 154 -10.05 0.90 5.84
CA ASN A 154 -8.74 0.26 6.04
C ASN A 154 -8.82 -1.06 6.82
N GLY A 155 -9.84 -1.27 7.65
CA GLY A 155 -10.06 -2.55 8.35
C GLY A 155 -10.32 -3.69 7.35
N HIS A 156 -11.22 -3.47 6.38
CA HIS A 156 -11.43 -4.42 5.28
C HIS A 156 -10.18 -4.61 4.42
N LYS A 157 -9.37 -3.57 4.19
CA LYS A 157 -8.10 -3.69 3.47
C LYS A 157 -7.11 -4.60 4.20
N ILE A 158 -7.00 -4.48 5.52
CA ILE A 158 -6.16 -5.35 6.35
C ILE A 158 -6.65 -6.80 6.24
N LEU A 159 -7.94 -7.04 6.47
CA LEU A 159 -8.54 -8.37 6.42
C LEU A 159 -8.33 -9.05 5.06
N LEU A 160 -8.60 -8.35 3.96
CA LEU A 160 -8.43 -8.87 2.61
C LEU A 160 -6.95 -9.09 2.26
N THR A 161 -6.06 -8.21 2.74
CA THR A 161 -4.61 -8.35 2.52
C THR A 161 -4.08 -9.61 3.23
N GLU A 162 -4.43 -9.81 4.50
CA GLU A 162 -4.06 -11.02 5.25
C GLU A 162 -4.58 -12.28 4.56
N ALA A 163 -5.84 -12.27 4.09
CA ALA A 163 -6.42 -13.41 3.39
C ALA A 163 -5.64 -13.77 2.11
N VAL A 164 -5.24 -12.76 1.33
CA VAL A 164 -4.43 -12.95 0.11
C VAL A 164 -3.03 -13.46 0.47
N LEU A 165 -2.38 -12.89 1.47
CA LEU A 165 -1.02 -13.29 1.88
C LEU A 165 -0.96 -14.70 2.48
N ARG A 166 -2.07 -15.17 3.06
CA ARG A 166 -2.21 -16.53 3.64
C ARG A 166 -2.75 -17.56 2.65
N SER A 167 -3.04 -17.19 1.40
CA SER A 167 -3.62 -18.08 0.40
C SER A 167 -2.63 -18.42 -0.72
N LYS A 168 -2.48 -19.71 -1.03
CA LYS A 168 -1.67 -20.18 -2.17
C LYS A 168 -2.45 -20.20 -3.49
N LYS A 169 -3.73 -20.56 -3.46
CA LYS A 169 -4.54 -20.80 -4.67
C LYS A 169 -5.73 -19.86 -4.78
N LYS A 170 -6.62 -19.82 -3.77
CA LYS A 170 -7.88 -19.08 -3.86
C LYS A 170 -8.26 -18.40 -2.55
N VAL A 171 -8.70 -17.15 -2.68
CA VAL A 171 -9.43 -16.44 -1.62
C VAL A 171 -10.90 -16.39 -2.02
N ILE A 172 -11.78 -16.84 -1.14
CA ILE A 172 -13.23 -16.78 -1.30
C ILE A 172 -13.77 -15.79 -0.27
N VAL A 173 -14.54 -14.81 -0.75
CA VAL A 173 -15.12 -13.77 0.09
C VAL A 173 -16.64 -13.84 -0.03
N GLY A 174 -17.30 -14.29 1.03
CA GLY A 174 -18.76 -14.24 1.16
C GLY A 174 -19.20 -12.86 1.60
N VAL A 175 -20.00 -12.17 0.79
CA VAL A 175 -20.55 -10.86 1.14
C VAL A 175 -22.02 -11.03 1.51
N THR A 176 -22.41 -10.53 2.68
CA THR A 176 -23.81 -10.58 3.11
C THR A 176 -24.57 -9.39 2.56
N ASP A 177 -25.72 -9.62 1.93
CA ASP A 177 -26.55 -8.55 1.36
C ASP A 177 -28.04 -8.70 1.72
N GLU A 178 -28.78 -7.62 1.55
CA GLU A 178 -30.24 -7.49 1.65
C GLU A 178 -30.90 -8.32 2.76
N SER A 179 -31.44 -9.49 2.43
CA SER A 179 -32.16 -10.36 3.36
C SER A 179 -31.30 -10.87 4.51
N MET A 180 -29.98 -11.03 4.30
CA MET A 180 -29.05 -11.54 5.29
C MET A 180 -28.68 -10.50 6.36
N ILE A 181 -28.88 -9.20 6.09
CA ILE A 181 -28.53 -8.12 7.01
C ILE A 181 -29.70 -7.63 7.86
N LYS A 182 -30.96 -7.96 7.50
CA LYS A 182 -32.19 -7.48 8.19
C LYS A 182 -32.26 -7.80 9.69
N GLY A 183 -31.52 -8.80 10.15
CA GLY A 183 -31.42 -9.13 11.58
C GLY A 183 -30.48 -8.22 12.38
N LYS A 184 -29.73 -7.31 11.74
CA LYS A 184 -28.81 -6.39 12.41
C LYS A 184 -29.51 -5.10 12.82
N VAL A 185 -29.07 -4.53 13.94
CA VAL A 185 -29.49 -3.18 14.37
C VAL A 185 -29.01 -2.17 13.32
N LEU A 186 -29.92 -1.29 12.88
CA LEU A 186 -29.69 -0.27 11.85
C LEU A 186 -29.19 -0.85 10.51
N TRP A 187 -29.70 -2.03 10.11
CA TRP A 187 -29.32 -2.68 8.86
C TRP A 187 -29.57 -1.80 7.63
N GLU A 188 -30.54 -0.91 7.70
CA GLU A 188 -30.87 0.07 6.65
C GLU A 188 -29.76 1.08 6.36
N LEU A 189 -28.76 1.21 7.26
CA LEU A 189 -27.61 2.09 7.07
C LEU A 189 -26.42 1.42 6.33
N ILE A 190 -26.48 0.09 6.17
CA ILE A 190 -25.47 -0.70 5.46
C ILE A 190 -25.60 -0.44 3.96
N GLU A 191 -24.49 -0.13 3.28
CA GLU A 191 -24.46 0.09 1.83
C GLU A 191 -24.75 -1.23 1.09
N PRO A 192 -25.69 -1.24 0.12
CA PRO A 192 -25.93 -2.40 -0.75
C PRO A 192 -24.66 -2.81 -1.50
N CYS A 193 -24.54 -4.11 -1.84
CA CYS A 193 -23.36 -4.59 -2.56
C CYS A 193 -23.34 -4.17 -4.03
N GLU A 194 -24.53 -4.03 -4.63
CA GLU A 194 -24.70 -3.58 -6.01
C GLU A 194 -24.79 -2.04 -6.09
N ARG A 195 -24.18 -1.45 -7.13
CA ARG A 195 -24.23 -0.02 -7.45
C ARG A 195 -24.82 0.22 -8.82
#